data_AF-A0A8C9PGK9-F1
#
_entry.id   AF-A0A8C9PGK9-F1
#
_cell.length_a   1.000
_cell.length_b   1.000
_cell.length_c   1.000
_cell.angle_alpha   90.00
_cell.angle_beta   90.00
_cell.angle_gamma   90.00
#
_symmetry.space_group_name_H-M   'P 1'
#
loop_
_entity.id
_entity.type
_entity.pdbx_description
1 polymer ?
#
loop_
_entity_poly.entity_id
_entity_poly.type
_entity_poly.pdbx_seq_one_letter_code
_entity_poly.pdbx_strand_id
1 'polypeptide(L)'
;MKGILLVLALLVTRELGFQTAEACPLFYGIFSTLALGSKSLLDASLEVANFTEPEKAAMEKIQDCYNENGLLAKSLDLNAMTQ
;
A
#
# COMPACT_ATOMS: atom_id res chain seq x y z
N MET A 1 -13.84 19.73 35.01
CA MET A 1 -13.54 19.76 33.56
C MET A 1 -12.05 19.57 33.18
N LYS A 2 -11.09 19.52 34.13
CA LYS A 2 -9.67 19.32 33.82
C LYS A 2 -9.32 17.93 33.24
N GLY A 3 -10.02 16.88 33.65
CA GLY A 3 -9.74 15.51 33.19
C GLY A 3 -9.98 15.28 31.70
N ILE A 4 -11.06 15.85 31.13
CA ILE A 4 -11.39 15.70 29.71
C ILE A 4 -10.34 16.37 28.82
N LEU A 5 -9.85 17.55 29.21
CA LEU A 5 -8.77 18.26 28.53
C LEU A 5 -7.47 17.43 28.53
N LEU A 6 -7.19 16.73 29.62
CA LEU A 6 -6.02 15.87 29.75
C LEU A 6 -6.13 14.62 28.86
N VAL A 7 -7.30 13.98 28.81
CA VAL A 7 -7.56 12.84 27.91
C VAL A 7 -7.49 13.25 26.44
N LEU A 8 -8.07 14.41 26.08
CA LEU A 8 -7.97 14.95 24.72
C LEU A 8 -6.53 15.29 24.35
N ALA A 9 -5.78 15.91 25.25
CA ALA A 9 -4.36 16.19 25.02
C ALA A 9 -3.58 14.90 24.77
N LEU A 10 -3.79 13.86 25.58
CA LEU A 10 -3.13 12.56 25.44
C LEU A 10 -3.55 11.79 24.16
N LEU A 11 -4.78 11.95 23.69
CA LEU A 11 -5.23 11.41 22.40
C LEU A 11 -4.59 12.16 21.22
N VAL A 12 -4.51 13.49 21.29
CA VAL A 12 -3.90 14.34 20.25
C VAL A 12 -2.40 14.14 20.19
N THR A 13 -1.72 13.99 21.32
CA THR A 13 -0.27 13.69 21.38
C THR A 13 0.03 12.22 21.08
N ARG A 14 -0.99 11.40 20.81
CA ARG A 14 -0.89 9.94 20.57
C ARG A 14 -0.28 9.14 21.72
N GLU A 15 -0.23 9.69 22.93
CA GLU A 15 0.18 8.99 24.16
C GLU A 15 -0.88 7.93 24.57
N LEU A 16 -2.16 8.23 24.34
CA LEU A 16 -3.28 7.29 24.43
C LEU A 16 -3.77 6.81 23.06
N GLY A 17 -3.18 7.32 21.98
CA GLY A 17 -3.46 6.86 20.63
C GLY A 17 -2.77 5.51 20.45
N PHE A 18 -3.55 4.46 20.22
CA PHE A 18 -3.00 3.18 19.77
C PHE A 18 -2.00 3.46 18.64
N GLN A 19 -0.78 2.89 18.76
CA GLN A 19 0.14 2.81 17.64
C GLN A 19 -0.63 2.11 16.53
N THR A 20 -1.17 2.88 15.58
CA THR A 20 -1.62 2.35 14.32
C THR A 20 -0.37 1.78 13.68
N ALA A 21 -0.16 0.47 13.81
CA ALA A 21 0.84 -0.22 13.02
C ALA A 21 0.51 0.17 11.58
N GLU A 22 1.42 0.90 10.94
CA GLU A 22 1.26 1.27 9.55
C GLU A 22 1.02 -0.03 8.79
N ALA A 23 -0.15 -0.14 8.15
CA ALA A 23 -0.55 -1.38 7.52
C ALA A 23 0.49 -1.70 6.44
N CYS A 24 1.21 -2.81 6.63
CA CYS A 24 2.25 -3.37 5.77
C CYS A 24 2.76 -2.44 4.63
N PRO A 25 3.69 -1.50 4.92
CA PRO A 25 4.17 -0.53 3.92
C PRO A 25 4.73 -1.19 2.65
N LEU A 26 5.34 -2.37 2.80
CA LEU A 26 5.84 -3.18 1.69
C LEU A 26 4.72 -3.62 0.74
N PHE A 27 3.58 -4.06 1.28
CA PHE A 27 2.44 -4.48 0.47
C PHE A 27 1.89 -3.32 -0.35
N TYR A 28 1.60 -2.18 0.29
CA TYR A 28 1.05 -1.01 -0.40
C TYR A 28 2.05 -0.41 -1.40
N GLY A 29 3.35 -0.45 -1.11
CA GLY A 29 4.40 -0.10 -2.05
C GLY A 29 4.31 -0.94 -3.33
N ILE A 30 4.33 -2.26 -3.20
CA ILE A 30 4.24 -3.19 -4.34
C ILE A 30 2.92 -3.01 -5.09
N PHE A 31 1.78 -2.95 -4.38
CA PHE A 31 0.47 -2.73 -4.99
C PHE A 31 0.40 -1.43 -5.79
N SER A 32 0.99 -0.35 -5.27
CA SER A 32 1.04 0.93 -6.00
C SER A 32 1.79 0.80 -7.32
N THR A 33 2.89 0.04 -7.37
CA THR A 33 3.65 -0.19 -8.61
C THR A 33 2.90 -1.06 -9.62
N LEU A 34 2.11 -2.04 -9.14
CA LEU A 34 1.19 -2.80 -9.98
C LEU A 34 0.15 -1.88 -10.63
N ALA A 35 -0.52 -1.05 -9.83
CA ALA A 35 -1.54 -0.12 -10.31
C ALA A 35 -0.94 0.93 -11.29
N LEU A 36 0.28 1.42 -11.03
CA LEU A 36 0.97 2.33 -11.95
C LEU A 36 1.27 1.67 -13.31
N GLY A 37 1.50 0.35 -13.32
CA GLY A 37 1.76 -0.40 -14.55
C GLY A 37 3.18 -0.27 -15.09
N SER A 38 4.10 0.28 -14.31
CA SER A 38 5.51 0.42 -14.69
C SER A 38 6.30 -0.80 -14.25
N LYS A 39 6.83 -1.54 -15.23
CA LYS A 39 7.67 -2.72 -14.97
C LYS A 39 8.92 -2.37 -14.16
N SER A 40 9.60 -1.28 -14.49
CA SER A 40 10.83 -0.89 -13.79
C SER A 40 10.58 -0.55 -12.31
N LEU A 41 9.44 0.06 -12.00
CA LEU A 41 9.08 0.37 -10.61
C LEU A 41 8.68 -0.89 -9.85
N LEU A 42 7.98 -1.81 -10.51
CA LEU A 42 7.62 -3.10 -9.94
C LEU A 42 8.88 -3.90 -9.63
N ASP A 43 9.78 -4.08 -10.61
CA ASP A 43 11.03 -4.84 -10.43
C ASP A 43 11.86 -4.31 -9.26
N ALA A 44 12.02 -2.99 -9.17
CA ALA A 44 12.73 -2.36 -8.06
C ALA A 44 12.05 -2.62 -6.70
N SER A 45 10.72 -2.61 -6.65
CA SER A 45 9.97 -2.87 -5.41
C SER A 45 10.03 -4.35 -4.99
N LEU A 46 10.01 -5.27 -5.97
CA LEU A 46 10.14 -6.70 -5.75
C LEU A 46 11.56 -7.09 -5.33
N GLU A 47 12.58 -6.40 -5.84
CA GLU A 47 13.97 -6.58 -5.43
C GLU A 47 14.18 -6.16 -3.96
N VAL A 48 13.62 -5.01 -3.55
CA VAL A 48 13.64 -4.58 -2.14
C VAL A 48 12.96 -5.61 -1.22
N ALA A 49 11.92 -6.29 -1.72
CA ALA A 49 11.21 -7.33 -0.98
C ALA A 49 11.84 -8.74 -1.11
N ASN A 50 12.98 -8.88 -1.79
CA ASN A 50 13.71 -10.14 -2.01
C ASN A 50 12.88 -11.24 -2.70
N PHE A 51 12.05 -10.87 -3.67
CA PHE A 51 11.29 -11.83 -4.46
C PHE A 51 12.21 -12.70 -5.33
N THR A 52 11.89 -13.97 -5.42
CA THR A 52 12.53 -14.91 -6.35
C THR A 52 12.08 -14.63 -7.78
N GLU A 53 12.88 -15.07 -8.76
CA GLU A 53 12.53 -14.93 -10.19
C GLU A 53 11.14 -15.48 -10.58
N PRO A 54 10.68 -16.66 -10.11
CA PRO A 54 9.32 -17.11 -10.41
C PRO A 54 8.23 -16.23 -9.77
N GLU A 55 8.48 -15.64 -8.60
CA GLU A 55 7.54 -14.71 -7.96
C GLU A 55 7.48 -13.39 -8.71
N LYS A 56 8.62 -12.87 -9.19
CA LYS A 56 8.65 -11.69 -10.07
C LYS A 56 7.84 -11.92 -11.34
N ALA A 57 8.03 -13.05 -12.00
CA ALA A 57 7.28 -13.40 -13.20
C ALA A 57 5.76 -13.53 -12.95
N ALA A 58 5.35 -13.95 -11.75
CA ALA A 58 3.94 -13.96 -11.36
C ALA A 58 3.39 -12.54 -11.17
N MET A 59 4.17 -11.66 -10.54
CA MET A 59 3.79 -10.26 -10.31
C MET A 59 3.72 -9.46 -11.62
N GLU A 60 4.63 -9.71 -12.57
CA GLU A 60 4.58 -9.13 -13.90
C GLU A 60 3.26 -9.46 -14.62
N LYS A 61 2.80 -10.71 -14.55
CA LYS A 61 1.49 -11.11 -15.14
C LYS A 61 0.31 -10.37 -14.52
N ILE A 62 0.37 -10.08 -13.21
CA ILE A 62 -0.66 -9.27 -12.55
C ILE A 62 -0.61 -7.83 -13.08
N GLN A 63 0.58 -7.28 -13.26
CA GLN A 63 0.75 -5.94 -13.84
C GLN A 63 0.26 -5.87 -15.29
N ASP A 64 0.46 -6.92 -16.08
CA ASP A 64 -0.07 -7.03 -17.43
C ASP A 64 -1.60 -6.97 -17.43
N CYS A 65 -2.28 -7.69 -16.53
CA CYS A 65 -3.74 -7.59 -16.36
C CYS A 65 -4.21 -6.15 -16.04
N TYR A 66 -3.45 -5.41 -15.21
CA TYR A 66 -3.74 -3.99 -14.94
C TYR A 66 -3.58 -3.12 -16.19
N ASN A 67 -2.53 -3.38 -16.97
CA ASN A 67 -2.23 -2.61 -18.18
C ASN A 67 -3.22 -2.89 -19.31
N GLU A 68 -3.66 -4.14 -19.47
CA GLU A 68 -4.66 -4.55 -20.47
C GLU A 68 -6.05 -3.95 -20.20
N ASN A 69 -6.48 -3.89 -18.92
CA ASN A 69 -7.79 -3.35 -18.54
C ASN A 69 -7.82 -1.82 -18.42
N GLY A 70 -6.65 -1.16 -18.47
CA GLY A 70 -6.53 0.30 -18.56
C GLY A 70 -6.87 1.07 -17.27
N LEU A 71 -7.02 2.39 -17.42
CA LEU A 71 -7.12 3.35 -16.31
C LEU A 71 -8.36 3.16 -15.42
N LEU A 72 -9.49 2.74 -16.00
CA LEU A 72 -10.73 2.55 -15.23
C LEU A 72 -10.59 1.40 -14.23
N ALA A 73 -10.07 0.25 -14.65
CA ALA A 73 -9.84 -0.88 -13.76
C ALA A 73 -8.84 -0.55 -12.64
N LYS A 74 -7.73 0.13 -12.98
CA LYS A 74 -6.76 0.65 -12.01
C LYS A 74 -7.41 1.55 -10.95
N SER A 75 -8.29 2.46 -11.38
CA SER A 75 -8.98 3.38 -10.47
C SER A 75 -9.98 2.68 -9.52
N LEU A 76 -10.66 1.63 -10.01
CA LEU A 76 -11.57 0.83 -9.19
C LEU A 76 -10.82 0.07 -8.09
N ASP A 77 -9.68 -0.53 -8.42
CA ASP A 77 -8.88 -1.27 -7.45
C ASP A 77 -8.19 -0.35 -6.44
N LEU A 78 -7.73 0.84 -6.86
CA LEU A 78 -7.24 1.86 -5.93
C LEU A 78 -8.33 2.23 -4.92
N ASN A 79 -9.55 2.49 -5.40
CA ASN A 79 -10.68 2.82 -4.53
C ASN A 79 -11.09 1.66 -3.62
N ALA A 80 -11.02 0.42 -4.10
CA ALA A 80 -11.31 -0.76 -3.29
C ALA A 80 -10.27 -0.98 -2.18
N MET A 81 -9.00 -0.64 -2.43
CA MET A 81 -7.90 -0.83 -1.48
C MET A 81 -7.80 0.26 -0.40
N THR A 82 -8.39 1.43 -0.64
CA THR A 82 -8.45 2.55 0.34
C THR A 82 -9.71 2.56 1.21
N GLN A 83 -10.70 1.69 0.95
CA GLN A 83 -11.93 1.56 1.75
C GLN A 83 -11.73 0.57 2.89
#